data_AF-A0A954JFK3-F1
#
_entry.id   AF-A0A954JFK3-F1
#
_cell.length_a   1.000
_cell.length_b   1.000
_cell.length_c   1.000
_cell.angle_alpha   90.00
_cell.angle_beta   90.00
_cell.angle_gamma   90.00
#
_symmetry.space_group_name_H-M   'P 1'
#
loop_
_entity.id
_entity.type
_entity.pdbx_description
1 polymer ?
#
loop_
_entity_poly.entity_id
_entity_poly.type
_entity_poly.pdbx_seq_one_letter_code
_entity_poly.pdbx_strand_id
1 'polypeptide(L)'
;MKYLIVLATMFLCFAGCGPVANNSPPIPSEAFRYDEAAGIIYLDTRVPPAQKMTFGMGLGSITLETVSVADGKLTFLYTPETEGGYTVYECVVPISEEPVTFKVAPDHSPGETSFDLQKCKVIRAGNLLWE
;
A
#
# COMPACT_ATOMS: atom_id res chain seq x y z
N MET A 1 -64.16 44.15 -13.36
CA MET A 1 -63.03 44.63 -14.19
C MET A 1 -61.74 44.23 -13.51
N LYS A 2 -60.83 43.62 -14.29
CA LYS A 2 -59.53 43.06 -13.89
C LYS A 2 -58.62 44.14 -13.28
N TYR A 3 -58.03 43.86 -12.12
CA TYR A 3 -56.78 44.47 -11.70
C TYR A 3 -55.81 43.35 -11.32
N LEU A 4 -54.81 43.15 -12.18
CA LEU A 4 -53.64 42.32 -11.97
C LEU A 4 -52.51 43.27 -11.58
N ILE A 5 -52.12 43.29 -10.30
CA ILE A 5 -50.93 44.00 -9.82
C ILE A 5 -50.07 43.01 -9.01
N VAL A 6 -48.82 42.97 -9.43
CA VAL A 6 -47.68 42.18 -8.96
C VAL A 6 -47.41 42.42 -7.47
N LEU A 7 -47.11 41.37 -6.69
CA LEU A 7 -46.32 41.54 -5.47
C LEU A 7 -45.41 40.33 -5.23
N ALA A 8 -44.11 40.58 -5.37
CA ALA A 8 -43.03 39.69 -4.95
C ALA A 8 -43.18 39.32 -3.47
N THR A 9 -43.16 38.03 -3.16
CA THR A 9 -43.10 37.55 -1.78
C THR A 9 -41.69 37.02 -1.49
N MET A 10 -41.09 37.74 -0.56
CA MET A 10 -39.74 37.61 -0.03
C MET A 10 -39.73 36.56 1.09
N PHE A 11 -38.59 35.87 1.22
CA PHE A 11 -38.03 35.29 2.45
C PHE A 11 -38.70 34.06 3.09
N LEU A 12 -38.03 32.91 2.93
CA LEU A 12 -37.94 31.86 3.94
C LEU A 12 -36.46 31.45 4.06
N CYS A 13 -35.77 32.02 5.05
CA CYS A 13 -34.51 31.49 5.55
C CYS A 13 -34.79 30.24 6.37
N PHE A 14 -34.24 29.09 6.00
CA PHE A 14 -33.68 28.14 6.96
C PHE A 14 -32.42 27.51 6.37
N ALA A 15 -31.45 27.37 7.24
CA ALA A 15 -30.05 27.10 6.98
C ALA A 15 -29.79 25.68 6.44
N GLY A 16 -28.77 25.60 5.58
CA GLY A 16 -27.65 24.69 5.80
C GLY A 16 -27.90 23.19 5.67
N CYS A 17 -27.71 22.67 4.47
CA CYS A 17 -26.96 21.43 4.23
C CYS A 17 -26.58 21.40 2.75
N GLY A 18 -25.49 22.09 2.41
CA GLY A 18 -24.80 21.78 1.16
C GLY A 18 -24.32 20.33 1.22
N PRO A 19 -24.28 19.59 0.09
CA PRO A 19 -23.59 18.31 0.08
C PRO A 19 -22.13 18.59 0.44
N VAL A 20 -21.71 18.14 1.62
CA VAL A 20 -20.29 18.06 1.97
C VAL A 20 -19.72 17.05 0.99
N ALA A 21 -19.09 17.55 -0.07
CA ALA A 21 -18.20 16.75 -0.91
C ALA A 21 -17.14 16.21 0.04
N ASN A 22 -17.26 14.93 0.36
CA ASN A 22 -16.30 14.20 1.16
C ASN A 22 -15.02 14.09 0.32
N ASN A 23 -14.22 15.16 0.29
CA ASN A 23 -12.93 15.26 -0.38
C ASN A 23 -11.86 14.45 0.36
N SER A 24 -12.19 13.23 0.81
CA SER A 24 -11.16 12.28 1.18
C SER A 24 -10.46 11.86 -0.11
N PRO A 25 -9.13 11.97 -0.21
CA PRO A 25 -8.40 11.40 -1.33
C PRO A 25 -8.84 9.93 -1.47
N PRO A 26 -9.10 9.45 -2.70
CA PRO A 26 -9.36 8.02 -2.89
C PRO A 26 -8.19 7.24 -2.29
N ILE A 27 -8.49 6.36 -1.34
CA ILE A 27 -7.49 5.43 -0.81
C ILE A 27 -7.01 4.61 -2.01
N PRO A 28 -5.69 4.52 -2.26
CA PRO A 28 -5.18 3.69 -3.35
C PRO A 28 -5.72 2.26 -3.22
N SER A 29 -6.22 1.69 -4.33
CA SER A 29 -6.80 0.34 -4.32
C SER A 29 -5.73 -0.76 -4.26
N GLU A 30 -4.54 -0.46 -4.75
CA GLU A 30 -3.40 -1.38 -4.81
C GLU A 30 -2.31 -0.94 -3.83
N ALA A 31 -1.84 -1.89 -3.01
CA ALA A 31 -0.80 -1.62 -2.02
C ALA A 31 0.59 -1.55 -2.65
N PHE A 32 0.76 -2.10 -3.85
CA PHE A 32 2.07 -2.32 -4.45
C PHE A 32 2.26 -1.53 -5.74
N ARG A 33 3.48 -1.07 -5.98
CA ARG A 33 3.89 -0.46 -7.25
C ARG A 33 5.33 -0.84 -7.54
N TYR A 34 5.67 -1.08 -8.79
CA TYR A 34 7.04 -1.32 -9.22
C TYR A 34 7.52 -0.20 -10.16
N ASP A 35 8.67 0.39 -9.84
CA ASP A 35 9.41 1.29 -10.72
C ASP A 35 10.59 0.52 -11.31
N GLU A 36 10.40 0.03 -12.53
CA GLU A 36 11.40 -0.79 -13.24
C GLU A 36 12.68 -0.01 -13.52
N ALA A 37 12.56 1.28 -13.83
CA ALA A 37 13.70 2.12 -14.18
C ALA A 37 14.60 2.40 -12.97
N ALA A 38 13.99 2.61 -11.81
CA ALA A 38 14.72 2.78 -10.55
C ALA A 38 15.10 1.44 -9.88
N GLY A 39 14.47 0.33 -10.29
CA GLY A 39 14.62 -0.96 -9.62
C GLY A 39 14.04 -0.96 -8.20
N ILE A 40 12.91 -0.27 -7.98
CA ILE A 40 12.31 -0.11 -6.63
C ILE A 40 10.87 -0.59 -6.61
N ILE A 41 10.57 -1.52 -5.70
CA ILE A 41 9.21 -1.93 -5.36
C ILE A 41 8.76 -1.09 -4.17
N TYR A 42 7.56 -0.54 -4.26
CA TYR A 42 6.92 0.28 -3.25
C TYR A 42 5.72 -0.45 -2.64
N LEU A 43 5.58 -0.35 -1.33
CA LEU A 43 4.44 -0.81 -0.55
C LEU A 43 3.83 0.38 0.22
N ASP A 44 2.63 0.80 -0.18
CA ASP A 44 1.86 1.81 0.54
C ASP A 44 1.25 1.19 1.81
N THR A 45 1.64 1.74 2.96
CA THR A 45 1.25 1.24 4.28
C THR A 45 -0.20 1.56 4.66
N ARG A 46 -0.87 2.43 3.92
CA ARG A 46 -2.23 2.90 4.18
C ARG A 46 -3.30 2.08 3.45
N VAL A 47 -2.88 1.22 2.52
CA VAL A 47 -3.79 0.42 1.71
C VAL A 47 -4.31 -0.76 2.53
N PRO A 48 -5.62 -1.06 2.52
CA PRO A 48 -6.18 -2.15 3.30
C PRO A 48 -5.56 -3.53 2.98
N PRO A 49 -5.48 -4.43 3.98
CA PRO A 49 -5.22 -5.87 3.76
C PRO A 49 -6.37 -6.51 2.97
N ALA A 50 -6.26 -7.71 2.40
CA ALA A 50 -5.12 -8.60 2.22
C ALA A 50 -4.80 -8.63 0.72
N GLN A 51 -3.55 -8.29 0.37
CA GLN A 51 -3.08 -8.25 -1.00
C GLN A 51 -1.77 -9.01 -1.07
N LYS A 52 -1.60 -9.78 -2.14
CA LYS A 52 -0.37 -10.52 -2.39
C LYS A 52 0.13 -10.22 -3.78
N MET A 53 1.43 -9.95 -3.89
CA MET A 53 2.08 -9.71 -5.17
C MET A 53 3.47 -10.32 -5.18
N THR A 54 3.85 -10.89 -6.32
CA THR A 54 5.19 -11.44 -6.57
C THR A 54 5.84 -10.68 -7.72
N PHE A 55 7.08 -10.26 -7.51
CA PHE A 55 7.90 -9.53 -8.46
C PHE A 55 9.10 -10.39 -8.86
N GLY A 56 9.11 -10.88 -10.10
CA GLY A 56 10.25 -11.62 -10.66
C GLY A 56 11.34 -10.67 -11.13
N MET A 57 12.60 -11.00 -10.84
CA MET A 57 13.77 -10.17 -11.17
C MET A 57 14.89 -10.98 -11.82
N GLY A 58 14.62 -12.11 -12.46
CA GLY A 58 15.64 -12.88 -13.18
C GLY A 58 16.43 -13.82 -12.28
N LEU A 59 17.28 -13.31 -11.37
CA LEU A 59 18.05 -14.16 -10.42
C LEU A 59 17.31 -14.45 -9.11
N GLY A 60 16.07 -14.01 -9.00
CA GLY A 60 15.24 -14.21 -7.82
C GLY A 60 13.86 -13.61 -7.96
N SER A 61 13.17 -13.56 -6.83
CA SER A 61 11.88 -12.90 -6.72
C SER A 61 11.69 -12.25 -5.35
N ILE A 62 10.81 -11.26 -5.29
CA ILE A 62 10.28 -10.72 -4.05
C ILE A 62 8.78 -10.98 -4.03
N THR A 63 8.29 -11.68 -3.00
CA THR A 63 6.86 -11.78 -2.72
C THR A 63 6.51 -10.94 -1.51
N LEU A 64 5.48 -10.11 -1.65
CA LEU A 64 4.92 -9.29 -0.60
C LEU A 64 3.46 -9.69 -0.36
N GLU A 65 3.08 -9.81 0.91
CA GLU A 65 1.71 -10.12 1.31
C GLU A 65 1.29 -9.22 2.47
N THR A 66 0.34 -8.32 2.26
CA THR A 66 -0.22 -7.50 3.34
C THR A 66 -1.15 -8.36 4.20
N VAL A 67 -0.91 -8.36 5.52
CA VAL A 67 -1.63 -9.21 6.47
C VAL A 67 -2.66 -8.41 7.25
N SER A 68 -2.24 -7.28 7.84
CA SER A 68 -3.11 -6.43 8.64
C SER A 68 -2.68 -4.97 8.59
N VAL A 69 -3.65 -4.07 8.65
CA VAL A 69 -3.45 -2.63 8.85
C VAL A 69 -4.33 -2.25 10.03
N ALA A 70 -3.72 -2.08 11.20
CA ALA A 70 -4.42 -1.83 12.45
C ALA A 70 -3.48 -1.11 13.42
N ASP A 71 -4.04 -0.38 14.39
CA ASP A 71 -3.29 0.27 15.47
C ASP A 71 -2.12 1.15 14.99
N GLY A 72 -2.30 1.84 13.86
CA GLY A 72 -1.28 2.70 13.26
C GLY A 72 -0.10 1.94 12.65
N LYS A 73 -0.22 0.64 12.39
CA LYS A 73 0.83 -0.22 11.86
C LYS A 73 0.34 -1.08 10.69
N LEU A 74 1.23 -1.34 9.75
CA LEU A 74 1.09 -2.38 8.73
C LEU A 74 1.89 -3.62 9.17
N THR A 75 1.25 -4.78 9.15
CA THR A 75 1.89 -6.09 9.20
C THR A 75 1.88 -6.71 7.80
N PHE A 76 3.02 -7.19 7.34
CA PHE A 76 3.16 -7.83 6.04
C PHE A 76 4.19 -8.96 6.08
N LEU A 77 4.05 -9.91 5.16
CA LEU A 77 5.06 -10.92 4.89
C LEU A 77 5.94 -10.46 3.73
N TYR A 78 7.24 -10.56 3.92
CA TYR A 78 8.27 -10.32 2.90
C TYR A 78 9.02 -11.61 2.66
N THR A 79 9.02 -12.07 1.42
CA THR A 79 9.74 -13.27 0.99
C THR A 79 10.71 -12.93 -0.13
N PRO A 80 11.97 -12.59 0.19
CA PRO A 80 13.04 -12.63 -0.79
C PRO A 80 13.37 -14.09 -1.12
N GLU A 81 13.50 -14.35 -2.42
CA GLU A 81 13.90 -15.64 -2.96
C GLU A 81 15.05 -15.44 -3.94
N THR A 82 16.05 -16.31 -3.85
CA THR A 82 17.18 -16.41 -4.79
C THR A 82 17.42 -17.90 -5.11
N GLU A 83 18.29 -18.21 -6.07
CA GLU A 83 18.63 -19.60 -6.44
C GLU A 83 19.03 -20.49 -5.24
N GLY A 84 19.54 -19.90 -4.15
CA GLY A 84 19.94 -20.64 -2.95
C GLY A 84 18.79 -21.02 -2.01
N GLY A 85 17.64 -20.34 -2.08
CA GLY A 85 16.59 -20.49 -1.08
C GLY A 85 15.68 -19.27 -0.94
N TYR A 86 14.77 -19.37 0.02
CA TYR A 86 13.89 -18.29 0.43
C TYR A 86 13.81 -18.18 1.94
N THR A 87 13.50 -16.99 2.43
CA THR A 87 13.12 -16.77 3.83
C THR A 87 11.89 -15.90 3.88
N VAL A 88 10.90 -16.28 4.69
CA VAL A 88 9.67 -15.51 4.93
C VAL A 88 9.84 -14.74 6.24
N TYR A 89 9.78 -13.42 6.14
CA TYR A 89 9.82 -12.49 7.25
C TYR A 89 8.44 -11.91 7.50
N GLU A 90 8.00 -11.89 8.75
CA GLU A 90 6.86 -11.09 9.21
C GLU A 90 7.39 -9.76 9.75
N CYS A 91 7.04 -8.68 9.06
CA CYS A 91 7.49 -7.34 9.37
C CYS A 91 6.33 -6.48 9.85
N VAL A 92 6.59 -5.64 10.86
CA VAL A 92 5.64 -4.66 11.38
C VAL A 92 6.25 -3.27 11.28
N VAL A 93 5.61 -2.41 10.51
CA VAL A 93 6.06 -1.04 10.23
C VAL A 93 4.97 -0.03 10.61
N PRO A 94 5.34 1.20 11.00
CA PRO A 94 4.34 2.25 11.20
C PRO A 94 3.64 2.60 9.88
N ILE A 95 2.37 2.98 9.95
CA ILE A 95 1.68 3.59 8.81
C ILE A 95 2.25 5.00 8.60
N SER A 96 2.65 5.31 7.37
CA SER A 96 3.25 6.58 6.97
C SER A 96 2.83 6.98 5.56
N GLU A 97 2.99 8.27 5.23
CA GLU A 97 2.83 8.76 3.85
C GLU A 97 3.96 8.28 2.95
N GLU A 98 5.15 8.06 3.52
CA GLU A 98 6.27 7.44 2.82
C GLU A 98 6.02 5.94 2.69
N PRO A 99 6.10 5.38 1.46
CA PRO A 99 5.95 3.95 1.24
C PRO A 99 7.17 3.19 1.76
N VAL A 100 6.95 1.93 2.14
CA VAL A 100 8.05 0.98 2.34
C VAL A 100 8.67 0.66 0.99
N THR A 101 10.00 0.59 0.91
CA THR A 101 10.70 0.31 -0.34
C THR A 101 11.57 -0.94 -0.24
N PHE A 102 11.63 -1.65 -1.36
CA PHE A 102 12.48 -2.83 -1.57
C PHE A 102 13.26 -2.58 -2.85
N LYS A 103 14.58 -2.48 -2.75
CA LYS A 103 15.46 -2.30 -3.90
C LYS A 103 15.78 -3.64 -4.53
N VAL A 104 15.81 -3.66 -5.85
CA VAL A 104 16.41 -4.73 -6.64
C VAL A 104 17.89 -4.39 -6.79
N ALA A 105 18.78 -5.33 -6.47
CA ALA A 105 20.21 -5.14 -6.60
C ALA A 105 20.64 -5.14 -8.08
N PRO A 106 21.84 -4.60 -8.43
CA PRO A 106 22.30 -4.53 -9.83
C PRO A 106 22.50 -5.90 -10.51
N ASP A 107 22.71 -6.96 -9.73
CA ASP A 107 22.73 -8.35 -10.20
C ASP A 107 21.33 -8.95 -10.39
N HIS A 108 20.29 -8.15 -10.17
CA HIS A 108 18.90 -8.53 -10.21
C HIS A 108 18.48 -9.55 -9.13
N SER A 109 19.10 -9.50 -7.96
CA SER A 109 18.60 -10.18 -6.75
C SER A 109 17.79 -9.24 -5.84
N PRO A 110 17.06 -9.77 -4.84
CA PRO A 110 16.56 -8.94 -3.73
C PRO A 110 17.69 -8.17 -3.07
N GLY A 111 17.49 -6.87 -2.84
CA GLY A 111 18.48 -5.95 -2.28
C GLY A 111 18.07 -5.33 -0.95
N GLU A 112 18.43 -4.06 -0.74
CA GLU A 112 18.16 -3.32 0.49
C GLU A 112 16.68 -2.97 0.67
N THR A 113 16.26 -2.88 1.94
CA THR A 113 14.92 -2.44 2.36
C THR A 113 14.96 -1.12 3.11
N SER A 114 13.89 -0.32 3.06
CA SER A 114 13.79 0.92 3.86
C SER A 114 13.62 0.70 5.36
N PHE A 115 13.40 -0.55 5.78
CA PHE A 115 13.31 -0.98 7.18
C PHE A 115 14.44 -1.95 7.52
N ASP A 116 14.67 -2.11 8.82
CA ASP A 116 15.66 -3.05 9.34
C ASP A 116 15.08 -4.47 9.40
N LEU A 117 15.56 -5.34 8.50
CA LEU A 117 15.12 -6.74 8.39
C LEU A 117 15.40 -7.55 9.66
N GLN A 118 16.39 -7.17 10.48
CA GLN A 118 16.70 -7.85 11.75
C GLN A 118 15.62 -7.63 12.81
N LYS A 119 14.76 -6.62 12.64
CA LYS A 119 13.59 -6.37 13.50
C LYS A 119 12.37 -7.18 13.06
N CYS A 120 12.40 -7.81 11.90
CA CYS A 120 11.35 -8.69 11.44
C CYS A 120 11.51 -10.09 12.02
N LYS A 121 10.37 -10.75 12.24
CA LYS A 121 10.35 -12.13 12.73
C LYS A 121 10.52 -13.10 11.56
N VAL A 122 11.47 -14.01 11.64
CA VAL A 122 11.58 -15.11 10.68
C VAL A 122 10.45 -16.11 10.94
N ILE A 123 9.60 -16.32 9.94
CA ILE A 123 8.47 -17.26 10.02
C ILE A 123 8.88 -18.64 9.49
N ARG A 124 9.58 -18.67 8.36
CA ARG A 124 10.07 -19.91 7.73
C ARG A 124 11.25 -19.59 6.82
N ALA A 125 12.15 -20.56 6.64
CA ALA A 125 13.16 -20.53 5.60
C ALA A 125 13.24 -21.89 4.91
N GLY A 126 13.73 -21.93 3.68
CA GLY A 126 13.93 -23.14 2.92
C GLY A 126 15.00 -22.96 1.85
N ASN A 127 15.64 -24.05 1.44
CA ASN A 127 16.56 -24.05 0.31
C ASN A 127 15.78 -24.46 -0.95
N LEU A 128 16.12 -23.85 -2.09
CA LEU A 128 15.60 -24.27 -3.41
C LEU A 128 16.44 -25.39 -4.03
N LEU A 129 17.57 -25.72 -3.42
CA LEU A 129 18.38 -26.87 -3.81
C LEU A 129 17.66 -28.15 -3.33
N TRP A 130 17.06 -28.83 -4.32
CA TRP A 130 16.62 -30.24 -4.41
C TRP A 130 15.10 -30.48 -4.33
N GLU A 131 14.51 -30.72 -5.51
CA GLU A 131 13.71 -31.92 -5.81
C GLU A 131 14.29 -32.59 -7.07
#